data_AF-A0A2E0QI71-F1
#
_entry.id   AF-A0A2E0QI71-F1
#
_cell.length_a   1.000
_cell.length_b   1.000
_cell.length_c   1.000
_cell.angle_alpha   90.00
_cell.angle_beta   90.00
_cell.angle_gamma   90.00
#
_symmetry.space_group_name_H-M   'P 1'
#
loop_
_entity.id
_entity.type
_entity.pdbx_description
1 polymer ?
#
loop_
_entity_poly.entity_id
_entity_poly.type
_entity_poly.pdbx_seq_one_letter_code
_entity_poly.pdbx_strand_id
1 'polypeptide(L)'
;MVYILEFSTIKLVEDKILVIDAMNKMQKLCKLSDGYAVSEPISKFGWTFFSIALHTNFYQAISHEFDDVIRKTKGNKHEEKFGNFMSGFFESNGCKIRVKLVDEEI
;
A
#
# COMPACT_ATOMS: atom_id res chain seq x y z
N MET A 1 1.66 -14.93 -6.72
CA MET A 1 1.00 -14.12 -5.69
C MET A 1 1.44 -12.68 -5.86
N VAL A 2 0.49 -11.82 -6.27
CA VAL A 2 0.70 -10.37 -6.38
C VAL A 2 -0.13 -9.70 -5.30
N TYR A 3 0.52 -8.85 -4.51
CA TYR A 3 -0.15 -8.13 -3.43
C TYR A 3 -0.59 -6.76 -3.94
N ILE A 4 -1.90 -6.52 -3.95
CA ILE A 4 -2.48 -5.29 -4.48
C ILE A 4 -3.05 -4.46 -3.34
N LEU A 5 -2.66 -3.20 -3.30
CA LEU A 5 -3.23 -2.18 -2.44
C LEU A 5 -4.22 -1.33 -3.25
N GLU A 6 -5.50 -1.42 -2.95
CA GLU A 6 -6.54 -0.63 -3.62
C GLU A 6 -6.83 0.68 -2.88
N PHE A 7 -6.99 1.78 -3.63
CA PHE A 7 -7.23 3.12 -3.13
C PHE A 7 -8.49 3.72 -3.76
N SER A 8 -9.25 4.49 -2.97
CA SER A 8 -10.42 5.24 -3.44
C SER A 8 -10.39 6.68 -2.92
N THR A 9 -10.48 7.67 -3.80
CA THR A 9 -10.36 9.10 -3.47
C THR A 9 -11.29 9.98 -4.28
N ILE A 10 -11.62 11.16 -3.76
CA ILE A 10 -12.28 12.27 -4.48
C ILE A 10 -11.28 13.39 -4.87
N LYS A 11 -10.00 13.27 -4.49
CA LYS A 11 -8.92 14.26 -4.65
C LYS A 11 -7.67 13.64 -5.27
N LEU A 12 -7.80 13.04 -6.45
CA LEU A 12 -6.75 12.24 -7.10
C LEU A 12 -5.36 12.90 -7.09
N VAL A 13 -5.27 14.18 -7.44
CA VAL A 13 -3.97 14.88 -7.59
C VAL A 13 -3.23 14.95 -6.26
N GLU A 14 -3.89 15.43 -5.19
CA GLU A 14 -3.30 15.56 -3.86
C GLU A 14 -2.95 14.18 -3.27
N ASP A 15 -3.91 13.27 -3.33
CA ASP A 15 -3.81 11.96 -2.69
C ASP A 15 -2.79 11.04 -3.37
N LYS A 16 -2.70 11.08 -4.71
CA LYS A 16 -1.70 10.30 -5.45
C LYS A 16 -0.28 10.74 -5.09
N ILE A 17 -0.03 12.05 -4.95
CA ILE A 17 1.30 12.55 -4.54
C ILE A 17 1.68 12.00 -3.17
N LEU A 18 0.77 12.09 -2.19
CA LEU A 18 1.03 11.60 -0.83
C LEU A 18 1.28 10.08 -0.80
N VAL A 19 0.51 9.30 -1.55
CA VAL A 19 0.69 7.85 -1.63
C VAL A 19 2.04 7.49 -2.26
N ILE A 20 2.42 8.15 -3.36
CA ILE A 20 3.71 7.91 -4.02
C ILE A 20 4.88 8.31 -3.12
N ASP A 21 4.78 9.45 -2.42
CA ASP A 21 5.80 9.86 -1.46
C ASP A 21 5.93 8.86 -0.30
N ALA A 22 4.82 8.36 0.22
CA ALA A 22 4.81 7.32 1.25
C ALA A 22 5.48 6.03 0.74
N MET A 23 5.15 5.58 -0.47
CA MET A 23 5.77 4.40 -1.06
C MET A 23 7.26 4.58 -1.33
N ASN A 24 7.68 5.77 -1.78
CA ASN A 24 9.09 6.11 -1.93
C ASN A 24 9.85 6.08 -0.61
N LYS A 25 9.24 6.54 0.49
CA LYS A 25 9.80 6.39 1.84
C LYS A 25 9.90 4.92 2.23
N MET A 26 8.87 4.12 1.99
CA MET A 26 8.87 2.69 2.29
C MET A 26 9.99 1.95 1.53
N GLN A 27 10.18 2.24 0.24
CA GLN A 27 11.28 1.69 -0.55
C GLN A 27 12.65 2.01 0.04
N LYS A 28 12.86 3.26 0.48
CA LYS A 28 14.11 3.68 1.14
C LYS A 28 14.35 2.93 2.45
N LEU A 29 13.31 2.74 3.27
CA LEU A 29 13.39 1.97 4.51
C LEU A 29 13.78 0.51 4.24
N CYS A 30 13.21 -0.09 3.19
CA CYS A 30 13.53 -1.45 2.77
C CYS A 30 14.79 -1.56 1.90
N LYS A 31 15.52 -0.47 1.64
CA LYS A 31 16.71 -0.41 0.76
C LYS A 31 16.48 -1.03 -0.63
N LEU A 32 15.28 -0.83 -1.18
CA LEU A 32 14.89 -1.29 -2.51
C LEU A 32 14.60 -0.11 -3.44
N SER A 33 14.69 -0.37 -4.72
CA SER A 33 14.21 0.49 -5.81
C SER A 33 13.27 -0.32 -6.69
N ASP A 34 12.31 0.35 -7.32
CA ASP A 34 11.37 -0.27 -8.27
C ASP A 34 10.63 -1.48 -7.67
N GLY A 35 10.10 -1.30 -6.46
CA GLY A 35 9.41 -2.32 -5.69
C GLY A 35 7.91 -2.41 -5.97
N TYR A 36 7.34 -1.46 -6.71
CA TYR A 36 5.89 -1.42 -6.95
C TYR A 36 5.53 -0.73 -8.25
N ALA A 37 4.36 -1.09 -8.79
CA ALA A 37 3.74 -0.45 -9.95
C ALA A 37 2.40 0.20 -9.55
N VAL A 38 2.09 1.33 -10.17
CA VAL A 38 0.85 2.10 -9.92
C VAL A 38 -0.07 1.92 -11.10
N SER A 39 -1.33 1.55 -10.86
CA SER A 39 -2.32 1.42 -11.94
C SER A 39 -2.69 2.78 -12.54
N GLU A 40 -3.27 2.74 -13.73
CA GLU A 40 -4.02 3.89 -14.22
C GLU A 40 -5.25 4.14 -13.31
N PRO A 41 -5.54 5.42 -12.98
CA PRO A 41 -6.70 5.76 -12.21
C PRO A 41 -7.99 5.65 -13.04
N ILE A 42 -9.05 5.13 -12.43
CA ILE A 42 -10.38 5.00 -13.05
C ILE A 42 -11.37 5.85 -12.26
N SER A 43 -12.01 6.81 -12.90
CA SER A 43 -13.02 7.67 -12.26
C SER A 43 -14.44 7.19 -12.57
N LYS A 44 -15.25 6.98 -11.51
CA LYS A 44 -16.67 6.60 -11.59
C LYS A 44 -17.46 7.26 -10.47
N PHE A 45 -18.61 7.84 -10.81
CA PHE A 45 -19.56 8.43 -9.84
C PHE A 45 -18.93 9.42 -8.84
N GLY A 46 -18.04 10.30 -9.31
CA GLY A 46 -17.36 11.29 -8.46
C GLY A 46 -16.19 10.75 -7.63
N TRP A 47 -15.96 9.43 -7.66
CA TRP A 47 -14.81 8.78 -7.06
C TRP A 47 -13.78 8.43 -8.11
N THR A 48 -12.52 8.35 -7.67
CA THR A 48 -11.41 7.82 -8.46
C THR A 48 -10.77 6.67 -7.71
N PHE A 49 -10.53 5.58 -8.43
CA PHE A 49 -9.93 4.36 -7.93
C PHE A 49 -8.58 4.14 -8.60
N PHE A 50 -7.60 3.70 -7.85
CA PHE A 50 -6.31 3.26 -8.38
C PHE A 50 -5.73 2.20 -7.46
N SER A 51 -4.76 1.44 -7.93
CA SER A 51 -4.10 0.41 -7.13
C SER A 51 -2.59 0.51 -7.23
N ILE A 52 -1.93 -0.09 -6.24
CA ILE A 52 -0.50 -0.34 -6.26
C ILE A 52 -0.27 -1.85 -6.17
N ALA A 53 0.41 -2.41 -7.17
CA ALA A 53 0.88 -3.78 -7.14
C ALA A 53 2.29 -3.80 -6.54
N LEU A 54 2.48 -4.58 -5.47
CA LEU A 54 3.78 -4.79 -4.85
C LEU A 54 4.50 -5.94 -5.56
N HIS A 55 5.75 -5.70 -5.95
CA HIS A 55 6.64 -6.78 -6.36
C HIS A 55 6.92 -7.69 -5.16
N THR A 56 7.08 -9.00 -5.41
CA THR A 56 7.25 -9.99 -4.33
C THR A 56 8.45 -9.68 -3.43
N ASN A 57 9.55 -9.21 -4.00
CA ASN A 57 10.74 -8.80 -3.23
C ASN A 57 10.45 -7.61 -2.30
N PHE A 58 9.60 -6.67 -2.73
CA PHE A 58 9.26 -5.51 -1.91
C PHE A 58 8.31 -5.88 -0.78
N TYR A 59 7.29 -6.70 -1.06
CA TYR A 59 6.43 -7.26 -0.03
C TYR A 59 7.26 -7.99 1.04
N GLN A 60 8.16 -8.89 0.62
CA GLN A 60 9.01 -9.64 1.55
C GLN A 60 9.94 -8.73 2.35
N ALA A 61 10.51 -7.71 1.73
CA ALA A 61 11.37 -6.75 2.41
C ALA A 61 10.61 -5.91 3.45
N ILE A 62 9.38 -5.49 3.16
CA ILE A 62 8.52 -4.81 4.14
C ILE A 62 8.18 -5.76 5.29
N SER A 63 7.74 -6.99 4.97
CA SER A 63 7.40 -7.99 5.99
C SER A 63 8.59 -8.32 6.90
N HIS A 64 9.81 -8.32 6.37
CA HIS A 64 11.03 -8.54 7.16
C HIS A 64 11.42 -7.31 7.99
N GLU A 65 11.51 -6.12 7.37
CA GLU A 65 11.96 -4.88 8.03
C GLU A 65 10.99 -4.45 9.16
N PHE A 66 9.70 -4.74 8.99
CA PHE A 66 8.65 -4.34 9.93
C PHE A 66 7.97 -5.53 10.63
N ASP A 67 8.59 -6.72 10.68
CA ASP A 67 7.98 -7.93 11.25
C ASP A 67 7.40 -7.68 12.64
N ASP A 68 8.17 -7.07 13.54
CA ASP A 68 7.75 -6.78 14.90
C ASP A 68 6.51 -5.86 14.96
N VAL A 69 6.41 -4.90 14.05
CA VAL A 69 5.30 -3.95 13.98
C VAL A 69 4.07 -4.63 13.37
N ILE A 70 4.26 -5.35 12.27
CA ILE A 70 3.21 -6.09 11.57
C ILE A 70 2.62 -7.14 12.51
N ARG A 71 3.44 -7.90 13.24
CA ARG A 71 2.96 -8.92 14.20
C ARG A 71 2.09 -8.35 15.31
N LYS A 72 2.37 -7.12 15.77
CA LYS A 72 1.61 -6.39 16.79
C LYS A 72 0.39 -5.65 16.22
N THR A 73 0.31 -5.50 14.91
CA THR A 73 -0.83 -4.87 14.24
C THR A 73 -2.07 -5.77 14.37
N LYS A 74 -3.25 -5.13 14.46
CA LYS A 74 -4.54 -5.82 14.54
C LYS A 74 -4.75 -6.71 13.30
N GLY A 75 -5.30 -7.91 13.50
CA GLY A 75 -5.65 -8.85 12.44
C GLY A 75 -5.37 -10.29 12.86
N ASN A 76 -6.01 -11.25 12.20
CA ASN A 76 -5.87 -12.68 12.51
C ASN A 76 -4.78 -13.34 11.66
N LYS A 77 -4.73 -13.00 10.36
CA LYS A 77 -3.75 -13.54 9.40
C LYS A 77 -2.64 -12.53 9.12
N HIS A 78 -1.50 -13.00 8.63
CA HIS A 78 -0.35 -12.13 8.34
C HIS A 78 -0.70 -11.08 7.28
N GLU A 79 -1.45 -11.46 6.24
CA GLU A 79 -1.88 -10.58 5.15
C GLU A 79 -2.82 -9.47 5.66
N GLU A 80 -3.73 -9.81 6.57
CA GLU A 80 -4.62 -8.83 7.20
C GLU A 80 -3.82 -7.82 8.04
N LYS A 81 -2.86 -8.32 8.83
CA LYS A 81 -1.96 -7.47 9.63
C LYS A 81 -1.10 -6.58 8.74
N PHE A 82 -0.58 -7.11 7.64
CA PHE A 82 0.19 -6.34 6.65
C PHE A 82 -0.66 -5.23 6.03
N GLY A 83 -1.88 -5.53 5.59
CA GLY A 83 -2.80 -4.53 5.03
C GLY A 83 -3.12 -3.42 6.04
N ASN A 84 -3.36 -3.78 7.30
CA ASN A 84 -3.60 -2.81 8.38
C ASN A 84 -2.34 -1.98 8.71
N PHE A 85 -1.16 -2.59 8.67
CA PHE A 85 0.11 -1.89 8.82
C PHE A 85 0.30 -0.86 7.71
N MET A 86 0.09 -1.25 6.44
CA MET A 86 0.18 -0.34 5.30
C MET A 86 -0.82 0.81 5.44
N SER A 87 -2.04 0.51 5.87
CA SER A 87 -3.08 1.53 6.10
C SER A 87 -2.63 2.55 7.15
N GLY A 88 -2.13 2.09 8.30
CA GLY A 88 -1.59 2.98 9.34
C GLY A 88 -0.34 3.74 8.89
N PHE A 89 0.52 3.13 8.08
CA PHE A 89 1.68 3.79 7.50
C PHE A 89 1.28 4.94 6.58
N PHE A 90 0.29 4.73 5.69
CA PHE A 90 -0.25 5.78 4.82
C PHE A 90 -0.90 6.90 5.64
N GLU A 91 -1.72 6.58 6.64
CA GLU A 91 -2.35 7.56 7.54
C GLU A 91 -1.30 8.41 8.27
N SER A 92 -0.24 7.79 8.80
CA SER A 92 0.87 8.51 9.46
C SER A 92 1.65 9.43 8.53
N ASN A 93 1.58 9.19 7.22
CA ASN A 93 2.16 10.04 6.18
C ASN A 93 1.15 11.04 5.58
N GLY A 94 -0.03 11.19 6.19
CA GLY A 94 -1.05 12.16 5.80
C GLY A 94 -2.03 11.67 4.73
N CYS A 95 -1.92 10.42 4.27
CA CYS A 95 -2.85 9.83 3.31
C CYS A 95 -4.12 9.37 4.04
N LYS A 96 -5.25 10.06 3.85
CA LYS A 96 -6.55 9.66 4.43
C LYS A 96 -7.34 8.78 3.47
N ILE A 97 -6.71 7.73 2.95
CA ILE A 97 -7.25 6.90 1.88
C ILE A 97 -7.48 5.49 2.42
N ARG A 98 -8.63 4.91 2.09
CA ARG A 98 -8.93 3.53 2.42
C ARG A 98 -8.02 2.61 1.61
N VAL A 99 -7.30 1.72 2.29
CA VAL A 99 -6.45 0.72 1.66
C VAL A 99 -7.05 -0.66 1.91
N LYS A 100 -7.08 -1.48 0.87
CA LYS A 100 -7.43 -2.90 0.96
C LYS A 100 -6.33 -3.72 0.32
N LEU A 101 -5.84 -4.72 1.05
CA LEU A 101 -4.95 -5.73 0.48
C LEU A 101 -5.82 -6.78 -0.22
N VAL A 102 -5.53 -7.04 -1.49
CA VAL A 102 -6.14 -8.12 -2.27
C VAL A 102 -5.03 -9.09 -2.68
N ASP A 103 -5.32 -10.37 -2.49
CA ASP A 103 -4.50 -11.47 -3.01
C ASP A 103 -5.12 -11.89 -4.35
N GLU A 104 -4.40 -11.63 -5.44
CA GLU A 104 -4.78 -12.09 -6.77
C GLU A 104 -3.80 -13.19 -7.22
N GLU A 105 -4.36 -14.38 -7.49
CA GLU A 105 -3.73 -15.37 -8.35
C GLU A 105 -3.97 -14.92 -9.80
N ILE A 106 -2.90 -14.48 -10.47
CA ILE A 106 -2.92 -14.23 -11.92
C ILE A 106 -2.63 -15.54 -12.64
#